data_AF-A0A7J9J6K6-F1
#
_entry.id   AF-A0A7J9J6K6-F1
#
_cell.length_a   1.000
_cell.length_b   1.000
_cell.length_c   1.000
_cell.angle_alpha   90.00
_cell.angle_beta   90.00
_cell.angle_gamma   90.00
#
_symmetry.space_group_name_H-M   'P 1'
#
loop_
_entity.id
_entity.type
_entity.pdbx_description
1 polymer ?
#
loop_
_entity_poly.entity_id
_entity_poly.type
_entity_poly.pdbx_seq_one_letter_code
_entity_poly.pdbx_strand_id
1 'polypeptide(L)'
;MTGNVLLNGKKKRLDYGSFAYVTQEDILLGTLTVRETITYSAQLRLPSSLTRQDIDGIVEGTITEMGLQECADRLIGNWHLRGISGGEKKRLSIALEILTRPHLLFLDEPTSGLDSASAFFVIQTLRNVGRDGRTIISAIHQPSSEVFSLFDDLFLLSGGEQVYFGEAKMAAKFFAEVGFPCPSRRNPSDHFLRCINSDFDIVAEALKGSNRITELQNTLDPLAHQPTAQKKTLLVKKYRSSDYAAKARARIREISGIVSISNLVMKHHLR
;
A
#
# COMPACT_ATOMS: atom_id res chain seq x y z
N MET A 1 9.84 -18.79 -9.78
CA MET A 1 8.56 -18.42 -9.14
C MET A 1 7.47 -18.56 -10.19
N THR A 2 6.47 -19.41 -9.98
CA THR A 2 5.38 -19.68 -10.93
C THR A 2 4.04 -19.33 -10.29
N GLY A 3 3.13 -18.74 -11.03
CA GLY A 3 1.80 -18.37 -10.53
C GLY A 3 0.91 -17.80 -11.62
N ASN A 4 -0.37 -17.66 -11.31
CA ASN A 4 -1.35 -17.01 -12.19
C ASN A 4 -1.89 -15.77 -11.50
N VAL A 5 -1.85 -14.64 -12.19
CA VAL A 5 -2.52 -13.39 -11.78
C VAL A 5 -3.84 -13.30 -12.55
N LEU A 6 -4.94 -13.11 -11.83
CA LEU A 6 -6.27 -12.98 -12.39
C LEU A 6 -6.82 -11.60 -12.04
N LEU A 7 -7.43 -10.93 -13.01
CA LEU A 7 -8.21 -9.72 -12.80
C LEU A 7 -9.68 -10.06 -13.04
N ASN A 8 -10.53 -9.80 -12.04
CA ASN A 8 -11.97 -10.12 -12.10
C ASN A 8 -12.22 -11.57 -12.57
N GLY A 9 -11.46 -12.52 -12.01
CA GLY A 9 -11.57 -13.96 -12.31
C GLY A 9 -11.01 -14.39 -13.67
N LYS A 10 -10.45 -13.48 -14.49
CA LYS A 10 -9.90 -13.81 -15.82
C LYS A 10 -8.40 -13.51 -15.89
N LYS A 11 -7.66 -14.32 -16.64
CA LYS A 11 -6.27 -14.02 -17.01
C LYS A 11 -6.31 -12.91 -18.06
N LYS A 12 -6.06 -11.67 -17.65
CA LYS A 12 -6.03 -10.51 -18.54
C LYS A 12 -4.59 -10.12 -18.81
N ARG A 13 -4.27 -9.70 -20.04
CA ARG A 13 -3.05 -8.95 -20.30
C ARG A 13 -3.17 -7.59 -19.61
N LEU A 14 -2.07 -7.12 -19.06
CA LEU A 14 -2.00 -5.81 -18.42
C LEU A 14 -1.96 -4.75 -19.52
N ASP A 15 -3.13 -4.43 -20.07
CA ASP A 15 -3.26 -3.41 -21.11
C ASP A 15 -3.12 -2.01 -20.50
N TYR A 16 -2.46 -1.10 -21.24
CA TYR A 16 -2.15 0.25 -20.79
C TYR A 16 -3.43 1.04 -20.45
N GLY A 17 -3.42 1.80 -19.35
CA GLY A 17 -4.56 2.60 -18.87
C GLY A 17 -5.54 1.89 -17.94
N SER A 18 -5.53 0.55 -17.86
CA SER A 18 -6.31 -0.18 -16.84
C SER A 18 -5.63 -0.21 -15.46
N PHE A 19 -4.33 0.08 -15.43
CA PHE A 19 -3.46 -0.01 -14.25
C PHE A 19 -2.54 1.20 -14.20
N ALA A 20 -2.14 1.58 -12.99
CA ALA A 20 -1.12 2.58 -12.77
C ALA A 20 -0.15 2.15 -11.67
N TYR A 21 1.11 2.61 -11.76
CA TYR A 21 2.17 2.28 -10.81
C TYR A 21 2.89 3.55 -10.37
N VAL A 22 2.88 3.80 -9.06
CA VAL A 22 3.66 4.87 -8.43
C VAL A 22 4.93 4.25 -7.85
N THR A 23 6.07 4.68 -8.37
CA THR A 23 7.40 4.26 -7.89
C THR A 23 7.75 4.89 -6.55
N GLN A 24 8.71 4.29 -5.85
CA GLN A 24 9.25 4.84 -4.61
C GLN A 24 9.92 6.20 -4.85
N GLU A 25 10.70 6.34 -5.93
CA GLU A 25 11.31 7.60 -6.34
C GLU A 25 10.36 8.44 -7.20
N ASP A 26 10.36 9.76 -6.96
CA ASP A 26 9.54 10.72 -7.69
C ASP A 26 10.37 11.35 -8.84
N ILE A 27 10.13 10.89 -10.07
CA ILE A 27 10.83 11.39 -11.27
C ILE A 27 10.01 12.51 -11.91
N LEU A 28 10.34 13.76 -11.59
CA LEU A 28 9.59 14.95 -12.02
C LEU A 28 10.52 16.00 -12.66
N LEU A 29 10.00 16.73 -13.66
CA LEU A 29 10.72 17.85 -14.28
C LEU A 29 10.68 19.08 -13.38
N GLY A 30 11.78 19.34 -12.67
CA GLY A 30 11.85 20.41 -11.67
C GLY A 30 11.67 21.84 -12.20
N THR A 31 11.77 22.06 -13.51
CA THR A 31 11.59 23.37 -14.16
C THR A 31 10.14 23.70 -14.51
N LEU A 32 9.22 22.74 -14.34
CA LEU A 32 7.79 22.95 -14.55
C LEU A 32 7.08 23.23 -13.23
N THR A 33 5.92 23.87 -13.30
CA THR A 33 4.99 23.98 -12.18
C THR A 33 4.22 22.67 -11.97
N VAL A 34 3.60 22.54 -10.80
CA VAL A 34 2.70 21.42 -10.48
C VAL A 34 1.57 21.36 -11.51
N ARG A 35 0.90 22.48 -11.78
CA ARG A 35 -0.22 22.57 -12.73
C ARG A 35 0.23 22.23 -14.14
N GLU A 36 1.34 22.81 -14.61
CA GLU A 36 1.90 22.49 -15.93
C GLU A 36 2.15 20.98 -16.08
N THR A 37 2.75 20.35 -15.07
CA THR A 37 3.09 18.93 -15.11
C THR A 37 1.84 18.05 -15.18
N ILE A 38 0.80 18.36 -14.40
CA ILE A 38 -0.47 17.63 -14.45
C ILE A 38 -1.16 17.87 -15.80
N THR A 39 -1.20 19.10 -16.30
CA THR A 39 -1.78 19.44 -17.60
C THR A 39 -1.08 18.72 -18.76
N TYR A 40 0.26 18.68 -18.77
CA TYR A 40 1.02 17.95 -19.78
C TYR A 40 0.71 16.45 -19.73
N SER A 41 0.67 15.86 -18.54
CA SER A 41 0.29 14.45 -18.38
C SER A 41 -1.14 14.20 -18.88
N ALA A 42 -2.08 15.11 -18.59
CA ALA A 42 -3.47 15.03 -19.01
C ALA A 42 -3.59 15.00 -20.54
N GLN A 43 -2.94 15.95 -21.21
CA GLN A 43 -2.97 16.06 -22.68
C GLN A 43 -2.36 14.85 -23.38
N LEU A 44 -1.39 14.19 -22.76
CA LEU A 44 -0.71 13.01 -23.34
C LEU A 44 -1.44 11.70 -23.06
N ARG A 45 -2.10 11.56 -21.91
CA ARG A 45 -2.64 10.27 -21.45
C ARG A 45 -4.16 10.17 -21.54
N LEU A 46 -4.88 11.29 -21.58
CA LEU A 46 -6.35 11.27 -21.67
C LEU A 46 -6.83 11.12 -23.12
N PRO A 47 -8.06 10.59 -23.33
CA PRO A 47 -8.60 10.42 -24.68
C PRO A 47 -8.68 11.74 -25.45
N SER A 48 -8.30 11.73 -26.72
CA SER A 48 -8.36 12.89 -27.62
C SER A 48 -9.79 13.37 -27.92
N SER A 49 -10.81 12.60 -27.52
CA SER A 49 -12.22 12.99 -27.60
C SER A 49 -12.63 14.04 -26.56
N LEU A 50 -11.83 14.25 -25.52
CA LEU A 50 -12.12 15.26 -24.49
C LEU A 50 -11.83 16.66 -25.00
N THR A 51 -12.69 17.61 -24.65
CA THR A 51 -12.45 19.02 -24.96
C THR A 51 -11.37 19.59 -24.03
N ARG A 52 -10.81 20.73 -24.41
CA ARG A 52 -9.87 21.45 -23.55
C ARG A 52 -10.50 21.79 -22.19
N GLN A 53 -11.78 22.17 -22.18
CA GLN A 53 -12.50 22.49 -20.95
C GLN A 53 -12.68 21.26 -20.05
N ASP A 54 -12.90 20.08 -20.62
CA ASP A 54 -12.97 18.82 -19.86
C ASP A 54 -11.60 18.49 -19.24
N ILE A 55 -10.53 18.66 -20.01
CA ILE A 55 -9.15 18.43 -19.54
C ILE A 55 -8.83 19.38 -18.39
N ASP A 56 -9.11 20.68 -18.55
CA ASP A 56 -8.86 21.68 -17.50
C ASP A 56 -9.66 21.34 -16.23
N GLY A 57 -10.92 20.91 -16.37
CA GLY A 57 -11.74 20.45 -15.24
C GLY A 57 -11.17 19.23 -14.52
N ILE A 58 -10.63 18.25 -15.27
CA ILE A 58 -9.96 17.07 -14.70
C ILE A 58 -8.69 17.49 -13.96
N VAL A 59 -7.87 18.37 -14.55
CA VAL A 59 -6.64 18.88 -13.93
C VAL A 59 -6.93 19.58 -12.60
N GLU A 60 -7.89 20.52 -12.57
CA GLU A 60 -8.27 21.22 -11.33
C GLU A 60 -8.86 20.26 -10.27
N GLY A 61 -9.65 19.29 -10.72
CA GLY A 61 -10.20 18.24 -9.86
C GLY A 61 -9.08 17.42 -9.20
N THR A 62 -8.09 17.00 -9.97
CA THR A 62 -6.93 16.23 -9.47
C THR A 62 -6.04 17.07 -8.54
N ILE A 63 -5.78 18.34 -8.85
CA ILE A 63 -5.04 19.25 -7.96
C ILE A 63 -5.75 19.36 -6.60
N THR A 64 -7.08 19.47 -6.63
CA THR A 64 -7.93 19.57 -5.43
C THR A 64 -7.95 18.26 -4.64
N GLU A 65 -8.14 17.12 -5.31
CA GLU A 65 -8.15 15.78 -4.70
C GLU A 65 -6.83 15.48 -3.98
N MET A 66 -5.70 15.95 -4.53
CA MET A 66 -4.37 15.76 -3.94
C MET A 66 -3.95 16.88 -2.97
N GLY A 67 -4.79 17.88 -2.73
CA GLY A 67 -4.47 18.99 -1.81
C GLY A 67 -3.28 19.84 -2.25
N LEU A 68 -3.11 20.04 -3.56
CA LEU A 68 -1.97 20.73 -4.19
C LEU A 68 -2.28 22.19 -4.58
N GLN A 69 -3.44 22.73 -4.21
CA GLN A 69 -3.90 24.05 -4.65
C GLN A 69 -2.90 25.16 -4.31
N GLU A 70 -2.35 25.15 -3.09
CA GLU A 70 -1.43 26.21 -2.62
C GLU A 70 -0.08 26.23 -3.33
N CYS A 71 0.30 25.11 -3.95
CA CYS A 71 1.55 24.95 -4.69
C CYS A 71 1.36 24.69 -6.20
N ALA A 72 0.13 24.78 -6.70
CA ALA A 72 -0.23 24.47 -8.08
C ALA A 72 0.63 25.25 -9.09
N ASP A 73 0.88 26.53 -8.83
CA ASP A 73 1.63 27.41 -9.72
C ASP A 73 3.11 27.60 -9.27
N ARG A 74 3.57 26.80 -8.31
CA ARG A 74 4.98 26.78 -7.88
C ARG A 74 5.78 25.78 -8.72
N LEU A 75 7.04 26.12 -8.98
CA LEU A 75 7.99 25.20 -9.60
C LEU A 75 8.21 23.98 -8.70
N ILE A 76 8.25 22.80 -9.32
CA ILE A 76 8.52 21.53 -8.62
C ILE A 76 9.92 21.56 -7.98
N GLY A 77 10.87 22.20 -8.65
CA GLY A 77 12.26 22.33 -8.19
C GLY A 77 13.06 21.03 -8.37
N ASN A 78 14.37 21.18 -8.34
CA ASN A 78 15.34 20.10 -8.46
C ASN A 78 16.43 20.29 -7.39
N TRP A 79 17.55 19.58 -7.53
CA TRP A 79 18.65 19.66 -6.57
C TRP A 79 19.38 21.01 -6.54
N HIS A 80 19.25 21.84 -7.58
CA HIS A 80 19.80 23.19 -7.63
C HIS A 80 18.77 24.28 -7.34
N LEU A 81 17.51 24.05 -7.69
CA LEU A 81 16.42 25.01 -7.58
C LEU A 81 15.42 24.54 -6.55
N ARG A 82 15.27 25.31 -5.47
CA ARG A 82 14.25 25.04 -4.45
C ARG A 82 12.86 25.09 -5.10
N GLY A 83 12.04 24.10 -4.79
CA GLY A 83 10.64 24.04 -5.22
C GLY A 83 9.74 23.54 -4.11
N ILE A 84 8.75 22.74 -4.49
CA ILE A 84 7.77 22.15 -3.55
C ILE A 84 8.44 21.14 -2.60
N SER A 85 7.81 20.90 -1.45
CA SER A 85 8.24 19.95 -0.43
C SER A 85 8.20 18.50 -0.91
N GLY A 86 8.90 17.59 -0.22
CA GLY A 86 8.86 16.16 -0.53
C GLY A 86 7.45 15.55 -0.50
N GLY A 87 6.62 15.94 0.48
CA GLY A 87 5.22 15.53 0.55
C GLY A 87 4.37 16.05 -0.61
N GLU A 88 4.61 17.27 -1.08
CA GLU A 88 3.97 17.79 -2.29
C GLU A 88 4.44 17.07 -3.55
N LYS A 89 5.74 16.74 -3.67
CA LYS A 89 6.26 15.93 -4.79
C LYS A 89 5.63 14.56 -4.85
N LYS A 90 5.54 13.86 -3.71
CA LYS A 90 4.92 12.54 -3.65
C LYS A 90 3.44 12.59 -4.02
N ARG A 91 2.71 13.61 -3.53
CA ARG A 91 1.31 13.84 -3.91
C ARG A 91 1.16 14.16 -5.39
N LEU A 92 2.08 14.94 -5.98
CA LEU A 92 2.12 15.16 -7.42
C LEU A 92 2.36 13.85 -8.19
N SER A 93 3.33 13.03 -7.82
CA SER A 93 3.57 11.72 -8.48
C SER A 93 2.32 10.85 -8.48
N ILE A 94 1.60 10.80 -7.35
CA ILE A 94 0.32 10.07 -7.26
C ILE A 94 -0.74 10.72 -8.16
N ALA A 95 -0.81 12.06 -8.19
CA ALA A 95 -1.72 12.84 -9.04
C ALA A 95 -1.63 12.42 -10.52
N LEU A 96 -0.40 12.29 -11.03
CA LEU A 96 -0.13 11.91 -12.42
C LEU A 96 -0.67 10.53 -12.78
N GLU A 97 -0.67 9.60 -11.82
CA GLU A 97 -1.16 8.25 -12.02
C GLU A 97 -2.68 8.13 -11.87
N ILE A 98 -3.29 8.81 -10.89
CA ILE A 98 -4.74 8.76 -10.68
C ILE A 98 -5.53 9.53 -11.74
N LEU A 99 -4.88 10.46 -12.46
CA LEU A 99 -5.46 11.26 -13.55
C LEU A 99 -6.15 10.40 -14.61
N THR A 100 -5.57 9.23 -14.92
CA THR A 100 -6.12 8.28 -15.90
C THR A 100 -7.28 7.44 -15.36
N ARG A 101 -7.69 7.68 -14.11
CA ARG A 101 -8.72 6.92 -13.37
C ARG A 101 -8.53 5.40 -13.49
N PRO A 102 -7.35 4.87 -13.15
CA PRO A 102 -7.06 3.45 -13.28
C PRO A 102 -7.96 2.61 -12.36
N HIS A 103 -8.35 1.43 -12.81
CA HIS A 103 -9.11 0.49 -11.98
C HIS A 103 -8.27 -0.14 -10.87
N LEU A 104 -6.96 -0.29 -11.12
CA LEU A 104 -6.00 -0.85 -10.18
C LEU A 104 -4.77 0.06 -10.09
N LEU A 105 -4.52 0.56 -8.89
CA LEU A 105 -3.39 1.43 -8.58
C LEU A 105 -2.42 0.69 -7.65
N PHE A 106 -1.16 0.66 -8.05
CA PHE A 106 -0.08 0.09 -7.26
C PHE A 106 0.85 1.20 -6.78
N LEU A 107 1.27 1.15 -5.52
CA LEU A 107 2.21 2.11 -4.95
C LEU A 107 3.33 1.41 -4.20
N ASP A 108 4.55 1.85 -4.46
CA ASP A 108 5.73 1.36 -3.77
C ASP A 108 6.20 2.41 -2.75
N GLU A 109 6.02 2.08 -1.47
CA GLU A 109 6.35 2.93 -0.31
C GLU A 109 5.94 4.41 -0.44
N PRO A 110 4.65 4.74 -0.66
CA PRO A 110 4.21 6.11 -0.91
C PRO A 110 4.33 7.04 0.30
N THR A 111 4.70 6.52 1.47
CA THR A 111 4.93 7.30 2.70
C THR A 111 6.41 7.46 3.04
N SER A 112 7.31 6.91 2.22
CA SER A 112 8.76 6.98 2.49
C SER A 112 9.26 8.43 2.41
N GLY A 113 10.08 8.83 3.38
CA GLY A 113 10.62 10.20 3.46
C GLY A 113 9.60 11.28 3.83
N LEU A 114 8.36 10.92 4.18
CA LEU A 114 7.33 11.86 4.60
C LEU A 114 7.28 11.99 6.13
N ASP A 115 6.88 13.18 6.61
CA ASP A 115 6.47 13.34 7.99
C ASP A 115 5.09 12.69 8.26
N SER A 116 4.74 12.55 9.53
CA SER A 116 3.50 11.86 9.93
C SER A 116 2.23 12.49 9.34
N ALA A 117 2.19 13.82 9.23
CA ALA A 117 1.03 14.53 8.70
C ALA A 117 0.88 14.31 7.20
N SER A 118 1.97 14.42 6.43
CA SER A 118 1.98 14.19 4.99
C SER A 118 1.68 12.72 4.66
N ALA A 119 2.24 11.78 5.42
CA ALA A 119 1.95 10.36 5.27
C ALA A 119 0.47 10.05 5.53
N PHE A 120 -0.12 10.60 6.59
CA PHE A 120 -1.54 10.46 6.88
C PHE A 120 -2.40 11.02 5.74
N PHE A 121 -2.08 12.21 5.25
CA PHE A 121 -2.79 12.82 4.13
C PHE A 121 -2.75 11.93 2.88
N VAL A 122 -1.57 11.43 2.50
CA VAL A 122 -1.40 10.56 1.33
C VAL A 122 -2.27 9.30 1.46
N ILE A 123 -2.19 8.60 2.60
CA ILE A 123 -2.96 7.37 2.79
C ILE A 123 -4.47 7.64 2.87
N GLN A 124 -4.89 8.73 3.51
CA GLN A 124 -6.29 9.14 3.55
C GLN A 124 -6.83 9.47 2.15
N THR A 125 -6.02 10.11 1.31
CA THR A 125 -6.36 10.43 -0.08
C THR A 125 -6.50 9.14 -0.90
N LEU A 126 -5.55 8.21 -0.77
CA LEU A 126 -5.63 6.90 -1.41
C LEU A 126 -6.86 6.13 -0.95
N ARG A 127 -7.20 6.17 0.34
CA ARG A 127 -8.42 5.56 0.86
C ARG A 127 -9.68 6.12 0.20
N ASN A 128 -9.74 7.44 -0.02
CA ASN A 128 -10.84 8.07 -0.73
C ASN A 128 -10.88 7.64 -2.20
N VAL A 129 -9.73 7.60 -2.88
CA VAL A 129 -9.58 7.07 -4.25
C VAL A 129 -10.12 5.65 -4.34
N GLY A 130 -9.82 4.80 -3.36
CA GLY A 130 -10.29 3.41 -3.32
C GLY A 130 -11.80 3.28 -3.15
N ARG A 131 -12.44 4.19 -2.40
CA ARG A 131 -13.90 4.23 -2.20
C ARG A 131 -14.68 4.53 -3.48
N ASP A 132 -14.05 5.12 -4.48
CA ASP A 132 -14.65 5.36 -5.81
C ASP A 132 -14.67 4.10 -6.70
N GLY A 133 -14.46 2.91 -6.12
CA GLY A 133 -14.47 1.63 -6.84
C GLY A 133 -13.13 1.26 -7.48
N ARG A 134 -12.03 1.93 -7.07
CA ARG A 134 -10.66 1.63 -7.51
C ARG A 134 -10.02 0.66 -6.52
N THR A 135 -9.27 -0.32 -7.01
CA THR A 135 -8.48 -1.21 -6.15
C THR A 135 -7.09 -0.59 -5.95
N ILE A 136 -6.62 -0.50 -4.72
CA ILE A 136 -5.30 0.07 -4.40
C ILE A 136 -4.49 -0.98 -3.67
N ILE A 137 -3.26 -1.18 -4.12
CA ILE A 137 -2.29 -2.08 -3.49
C ILE A 137 -1.03 -1.27 -3.21
N SER A 138 -0.66 -1.18 -1.93
CA SER A 138 0.52 -0.41 -1.51
C SER A 138 1.45 -1.25 -0.66
N ALA A 139 2.75 -1.20 -0.96
CA ALA A 139 3.78 -1.57 0.00
C ALA A 139 4.03 -0.39 0.94
N ILE A 140 4.06 -0.61 2.25
CA ILE A 140 4.31 0.45 3.24
C ILE A 140 5.29 -0.07 4.28
N HIS A 141 6.41 0.64 4.44
CA HIS A 141 7.41 0.34 5.44
C HIS A 141 7.06 1.06 6.76
N GLN A 142 6.82 0.29 7.83
CA GLN A 142 6.63 0.79 9.21
C GLN A 142 5.65 1.98 9.34
N PRO A 143 4.35 1.80 9.03
CA PRO A 143 3.37 2.87 9.19
C PRO A 143 3.17 3.23 10.66
N SER A 144 2.90 4.51 10.93
CA SER A 144 2.41 4.96 12.24
C SER A 144 1.07 4.28 12.57
N SER A 145 0.71 4.23 13.86
CA SER A 145 -0.58 3.66 14.30
C SER A 145 -1.79 4.33 13.63
N GLU A 146 -1.72 5.65 13.40
CA GLU A 146 -2.77 6.42 12.73
C GLU A 146 -2.91 6.01 11.26
N VAL A 147 -1.78 5.90 10.54
CA VAL A 147 -1.77 5.44 9.15
C VAL A 147 -2.24 3.99 9.05
N PHE A 148 -1.77 3.11 9.92
CA PHE A 148 -2.16 1.70 9.95
C PHE A 148 -3.67 1.50 10.13
N SER A 149 -4.32 2.38 10.92
CA SER A 149 -5.76 2.33 11.15
C SER A 149 -6.62 2.61 9.90
N LEU A 150 -6.02 3.17 8.85
CA LEU A 150 -6.70 3.48 7.58
C LEU A 150 -6.75 2.28 6.63
N PHE A 151 -5.99 1.21 6.87
CA PHE A 151 -5.93 0.06 5.99
C PHE A 151 -7.17 -0.83 6.10
N ASP A 152 -7.75 -1.20 4.95
CA ASP A 152 -8.85 -2.14 4.90
C ASP A 152 -8.34 -3.58 5.09
N ASP A 153 -7.35 -3.98 4.28
CA ASP A 153 -6.71 -5.30 4.33
C ASP A 153 -5.20 -5.17 4.58
N LEU A 154 -4.62 -6.18 5.24
CA LEU A 154 -3.19 -6.29 5.51
C LEU A 154 -2.64 -7.58 4.90
N PHE A 155 -1.56 -7.47 4.14
CA PHE A 155 -0.78 -8.60 3.65
C PHE A 155 0.62 -8.58 4.27
N LEU A 156 0.93 -9.56 5.13
CA LEU A 156 2.24 -9.69 5.77
C LEU A 156 3.05 -10.80 5.11
N LEU A 157 4.24 -10.44 4.63
CA LEU A 157 5.22 -11.33 4.04
C LEU A 157 6.49 -11.36 4.89
N SER A 158 7.12 -12.53 5.00
CA SER A 158 8.46 -12.69 5.56
C SER A 158 9.21 -13.79 4.81
N GLY A 159 10.39 -13.48 4.25
CA GLY A 159 11.19 -14.42 3.48
C GLY A 159 10.43 -15.10 2.34
N GLY A 160 9.56 -14.37 1.63
CA GLY A 160 8.73 -14.89 0.55
C GLY A 160 7.50 -15.71 0.98
N GLU A 161 7.28 -15.90 2.28
CA GLU A 161 6.13 -16.63 2.81
C GLU A 161 5.05 -15.70 3.35
N GLN A 162 3.79 -16.04 3.06
CA GLN A 162 2.62 -15.37 3.61
C GLN A 162 2.43 -15.72 5.08
N VAL A 163 2.59 -14.71 5.93
CA VAL A 163 2.36 -14.81 7.38
C VAL A 163 0.88 -14.54 7.69
N TYR A 164 0.29 -13.55 7.03
CA TYR A 164 -1.11 -13.15 7.24
C TYR A 164 -1.67 -12.47 5.98
N PHE A 165 -2.96 -12.71 5.70
CA PHE A 165 -3.75 -11.92 4.77
C PHE A 165 -5.21 -11.85 5.25
N GLY A 166 -5.76 -10.64 5.28
CA GLY A 166 -7.15 -10.36 5.61
C GLY A 166 -7.30 -8.96 6.22
N GLU A 167 -8.46 -8.68 6.81
CA GLU A 167 -8.78 -7.37 7.39
C GLU A 167 -7.69 -6.91 8.36
N ALA A 168 -7.19 -5.67 8.19
CA ALA A 168 -6.05 -5.16 8.97
C ALA A 168 -6.35 -5.13 10.47
N LYS A 169 -7.57 -4.73 10.84
CA LYS A 169 -8.06 -4.70 12.24
C LYS A 169 -8.05 -6.06 12.93
N MET A 170 -8.10 -7.17 12.17
CA MET A 170 -8.13 -8.53 12.71
C MET A 170 -6.72 -9.10 12.95
N ALA A 171 -5.67 -8.47 12.40
CA ALA A 171 -4.30 -8.96 12.53
C ALA A 171 -3.86 -9.08 13.99
N ALA A 172 -4.17 -8.09 14.83
CA ALA A 172 -3.81 -8.14 16.26
C ALA A 172 -4.44 -9.33 16.99
N LYS A 173 -5.69 -9.66 16.66
CA LYS A 173 -6.39 -10.83 17.21
C LYS A 173 -5.73 -12.13 16.74
N PHE A 174 -5.42 -12.24 15.46
CA PHE A 174 -4.71 -13.40 14.91
C PHE A 174 -3.36 -13.64 15.62
N PHE A 175 -2.56 -12.60 15.81
CA PHE A 175 -1.28 -12.71 16.52
C PHE A 175 -1.48 -13.14 17.99
N ALA A 176 -2.51 -12.63 18.68
CA ALA A 176 -2.85 -13.07 20.03
C ALA A 176 -3.25 -14.56 20.10
N GLU A 177 -4.04 -15.05 19.13
CA GLU A 177 -4.45 -16.46 19.03
C GLU A 177 -3.27 -17.43 18.78
N VAL A 178 -2.17 -16.92 18.23
CA VAL A 178 -0.93 -17.69 18.00
C VAL A 178 -0.05 -17.73 19.26
N GLY A 179 -0.29 -16.82 20.22
CA GLY A 179 0.51 -16.65 21.44
C GLY A 179 1.43 -15.43 21.42
N PHE A 180 1.24 -14.50 20.46
CA PHE A 180 2.07 -13.31 20.28
C PHE A 180 1.25 -12.00 20.36
N PRO A 181 0.50 -11.76 21.46
CA PRO A 181 -0.39 -10.59 21.56
C PRO A 181 0.38 -9.27 21.44
N CYS A 182 -0.23 -8.27 20.80
CA CYS A 182 0.35 -6.94 20.71
C CYS A 182 0.28 -6.24 22.08
N PRO A 183 1.39 -5.69 22.61
CA PRO A 183 1.38 -4.91 23.84
C PRO A 183 0.52 -3.65 23.72
N SER A 184 -0.13 -3.25 24.83
CA SER A 184 -1.14 -2.17 24.86
C SER A 184 -0.62 -0.79 24.44
N ARG A 185 0.70 -0.54 24.54
CA ARG A 185 1.35 0.73 24.22
C ARG A 185 2.34 0.61 23.06
N ARG A 186 2.22 -0.44 22.25
CA ARG A 186 3.06 -0.63 21.07
C ARG A 186 2.21 -0.48 19.80
N ASN A 187 2.80 0.13 18.79
CA ASN A 187 2.22 0.17 17.45
C ASN A 187 2.08 -1.27 16.90
N PRO A 188 0.87 -1.69 16.48
CA PRO A 188 0.65 -3.02 15.93
C PRO A 188 1.56 -3.38 14.76
N SER A 189 1.81 -2.44 13.84
CA SER A 189 2.65 -2.70 12.66
C SER A 189 4.09 -3.07 13.06
N ASP A 190 4.67 -2.29 13.98
CA ASP A 190 6.00 -2.54 14.54
C ASP A 190 6.08 -3.87 15.28
N HIS A 191 5.03 -4.21 16.04
CA HIS A 191 4.95 -5.49 16.74
C HIS A 191 4.94 -6.68 15.77
N PHE A 192 4.15 -6.59 14.70
CA PHE A 192 4.07 -7.66 13.70
C PHE A 192 5.41 -7.85 12.99
N LEU A 193 6.06 -6.75 12.57
CA LEU A 193 7.37 -6.79 11.92
C LEU A 193 8.43 -7.38 12.84
N ARG A 194 8.44 -7.02 14.12
CA ARG A 194 9.36 -7.58 15.11
C ARG A 194 9.18 -9.08 15.34
N CYS A 195 7.98 -9.60 15.14
CA CYS A 195 7.70 -11.03 15.25
C CYS A 195 8.16 -11.84 14.04
N ILE A 196 8.42 -11.20 12.89
CA ILE A 196 8.66 -11.89 11.61
C ILE A 196 9.96 -11.50 10.90
N ASN A 197 10.67 -10.47 11.38
CA ASN A 197 11.96 -10.04 10.83
C ASN A 197 13.13 -10.59 11.68
N SER A 198 13.95 -11.45 11.08
CA SER A 198 15.14 -12.05 11.69
C SER A 198 16.27 -11.06 12.00
N ASP A 199 16.28 -9.87 11.40
CA ASP A 199 17.31 -8.85 11.65
C ASP A 199 17.32 -8.43 13.13
N PHE A 200 16.18 -8.50 13.81
CA PHE A 200 16.10 -8.24 15.25
C PHE A 200 16.85 -9.28 16.09
N ASP A 201 16.96 -10.52 15.63
CA ASP A 201 17.73 -11.56 16.32
C ASP A 201 19.23 -11.22 16.23
N ILE A 202 19.70 -10.80 15.04
CA ILE A 202 21.10 -10.38 14.81
C ILE A 202 21.48 -9.19 15.70
N VAL A 203 20.62 -8.17 15.74
CA VAL A 203 20.85 -6.98 16.58
C VAL A 203 20.86 -7.36 18.07
N ALA A 204 19.97 -8.25 18.51
CA ALA A 204 19.95 -8.70 19.90
C ALA A 204 21.20 -9.50 20.29
N GLU A 205 21.73 -10.34 19.39
CA GLU A 205 22.98 -11.07 19.60
C GLU A 205 24.20 -10.13 19.66
N ALA A 206 24.30 -9.17 18.74
CA ALA A 206 25.37 -8.17 18.73
C ALA A 206 25.39 -7.34 20.03
N LEU A 207 24.22 -6.94 20.53
CA LEU A 207 24.10 -6.20 21.79
C LEU A 207 24.53 -7.05 22.99
N LYS A 208 24.19 -8.35 23.03
CA LYS A 208 24.63 -9.29 24.08
C LYS A 208 26.15 -9.42 24.13
N GLY A 209 26.81 -9.49 22.98
CA GLY A 209 28.27 -9.55 22.90
C GLY A 209 28.99 -8.27 23.38
N SER A 210 28.28 -7.14 23.44
CA SER A 210 28.87 -5.83 23.79
C SER A 210 28.84 -5.48 25.29
N ASN A 211 28.36 -6.36 26.19
CA ASN A 211 28.17 -6.09 27.63
C ASN A 211 27.37 -4.82 27.97
N ARG A 212 26.62 -4.25 27.01
CA ARG A 212 25.71 -3.10 27.22
C ARG A 212 24.38 -3.48 27.86
N ILE A 213 24.30 -4.68 28.42
CA ILE A 213 23.04 -5.28 28.87
C ILE A 213 23.07 -5.44 30.39
N THR A 214 22.64 -4.40 31.08
CA THR A 214 22.06 -4.56 32.43
C THR A 214 20.70 -3.86 32.55
N GLU A 215 20.40 -2.86 31.70
CA GLU A 215 19.15 -2.09 31.79
C GLU A 215 18.06 -2.46 30.76
N LEU A 216 18.43 -3.02 29.60
CA LEU A 216 17.46 -3.33 28.51
C LEU A 216 16.73 -4.67 28.69
N GLN A 217 17.22 -5.58 29.54
CA GLN A 217 16.62 -6.90 29.75
C GLN A 217 15.31 -6.85 30.54
N ASN A 218 15.11 -5.86 31.41
CA ASN A 218 13.90 -5.75 32.23
C ASN A 218 12.72 -5.08 31.53
N THR A 219 12.91 -4.51 30.32
CA THR A 219 11.87 -3.79 29.56
C THR A 219 11.41 -4.50 28.29
N LEU A 220 12.02 -5.63 27.94
CA LEU A 220 11.71 -6.36 26.71
C LEU A 220 10.90 -7.63 27.02
N ASP A 221 9.57 -7.46 26.97
CA ASP A 221 8.54 -8.38 26.45
C ASP A 221 8.84 -9.90 26.59
N PRO A 222 7.98 -10.71 27.26
CA PRO A 222 8.15 -12.18 27.40
C PRO A 222 8.42 -12.94 26.08
N LEU A 223 8.11 -12.31 24.94
CA LEU A 223 8.39 -12.76 23.59
C LEU A 223 9.88 -12.70 23.18
N ALA A 224 10.74 -12.04 23.94
CA ALA A 224 12.16 -11.83 23.60
C ALA A 224 13.02 -13.10 23.64
N HIS A 225 12.47 -14.24 24.10
CA HIS A 225 13.24 -15.47 24.34
C HIS A 225 13.10 -16.52 23.23
N GLN A 226 12.18 -16.34 22.27
CA GLN A 226 12.04 -17.25 21.13
C GLN A 226 12.64 -16.67 19.84
N PRO A 227 13.45 -17.45 19.09
CA PRO A 227 13.98 -17.06 17.79
C PRO A 227 12.88 -16.68 16.81
N THR A 228 13.12 -15.66 15.99
CA THR A 228 12.13 -15.15 15.03
C THR A 228 11.74 -16.20 13.99
N ALA A 229 12.67 -17.08 13.60
CA ALA A 229 12.38 -18.21 12.73
C ALA A 229 11.29 -19.16 13.27
N GLN A 230 11.26 -19.39 14.59
CA GLN A 230 10.24 -20.24 15.22
C GLN A 230 8.88 -19.53 15.24
N LYS A 231 8.86 -18.24 15.60
CA LYS A 231 7.64 -17.42 15.59
C LYS A 231 7.02 -17.37 14.20
N LYS A 232 7.84 -17.09 13.17
CA LYS A 232 7.43 -17.10 11.76
C LYS A 232 6.80 -18.43 11.38
N THR A 233 7.46 -19.55 11.69
CA THR A 233 6.96 -20.90 11.37
C THR A 233 5.59 -21.16 11.99
N LEU A 234 5.41 -20.78 13.26
CA LEU A 234 4.15 -20.95 13.97
C LEU A 234 3.03 -20.08 13.36
N LEU A 235 3.32 -18.82 13.06
CA LEU A 235 2.39 -17.88 12.42
C LEU A 235 1.94 -18.41 11.05
N VAL A 236 2.87 -18.78 10.18
CA VAL A 236 2.57 -19.32 8.84
C VAL A 236 1.72 -20.59 8.94
N LYS A 237 2.07 -21.52 9.84
CA LYS A 237 1.30 -22.76 10.06
C LYS A 237 -0.11 -22.45 10.55
N LYS A 238 -0.25 -21.60 11.56
CA LYS A 238 -1.55 -21.22 12.14
C LYS A 238 -2.42 -20.52 11.10
N TYR A 239 -1.86 -19.60 10.32
CA TYR A 239 -2.60 -18.88 9.29
C TYR A 239 -3.20 -19.85 8.26
N ARG A 240 -2.41 -20.80 7.72
CA ARG A 240 -2.88 -21.76 6.70
C ARG A 240 -4.13 -22.54 7.14
N SER A 241 -4.21 -22.91 8.41
CA SER A 241 -5.33 -23.63 9.04
C SER A 241 -6.42 -22.73 9.64
N SER A 242 -6.27 -21.41 9.58
CA SER A 242 -7.19 -20.47 10.24
C SER A 242 -8.41 -20.12 9.40
N ASP A 243 -9.44 -19.58 10.08
CA ASP A 243 -10.62 -18.99 9.45
C ASP A 243 -10.25 -17.79 8.57
N TYR A 244 -9.20 -17.04 8.90
CA TYR A 244 -8.72 -15.92 8.08
C TYR A 244 -8.31 -16.40 6.69
N ALA A 245 -7.54 -17.48 6.61
CA ALA A 245 -7.14 -18.07 5.33
C ALA A 245 -8.32 -18.75 4.61
N ALA A 246 -9.26 -19.35 5.36
CA ALA A 246 -10.47 -19.91 4.77
C ALA A 246 -11.34 -18.82 4.11
N LYS A 247 -11.56 -17.70 4.80
CA LYS A 247 -12.28 -16.52 4.27
C LYS A 247 -11.59 -15.93 3.05
N ALA A 248 -10.27 -15.73 3.09
CA ALA A 248 -9.51 -15.24 1.96
C ALA A 248 -9.66 -16.15 0.73
N ARG A 249 -9.53 -17.48 0.91
CA ARG A 249 -9.74 -18.45 -0.17
C ARG A 249 -11.19 -18.45 -0.68
N ALA A 250 -12.17 -18.31 0.20
CA ALA A 250 -13.58 -18.20 -0.19
C ALA A 250 -13.82 -16.97 -1.07
N ARG A 251 -13.26 -15.81 -0.69
CA ARG A 251 -13.34 -14.57 -1.47
C ARG A 251 -12.71 -14.71 -2.86
N ILE A 252 -11.54 -15.35 -2.94
CA ILE A 252 -10.87 -15.64 -4.22
C ILE A 252 -11.75 -16.54 -5.11
N ARG A 253 -12.39 -17.56 -4.53
CA ARG A 253 -13.31 -18.44 -5.27
C ARG A 253 -14.56 -17.72 -5.72
N GLU A 254 -15.12 -16.84 -4.89
CA GLU A 254 -16.28 -16.00 -5.23
C GLU A 254 -15.97 -15.12 -6.45
N ILE A 255 -14.86 -14.38 -6.43
CA ILE A 255 -14.42 -13.53 -7.55
C ILE A 255 -14.21 -14.36 -8.83
N SER A 256 -13.66 -15.57 -8.69
CA SER A 256 -13.48 -16.49 -9.82
C SER A 256 -14.81 -17.07 -10.32
N GLY A 257 -15.78 -17.28 -9.42
CA GLY A 257 -17.09 -17.85 -9.70
C GLY A 257 -18.07 -16.88 -10.36
N ILE A 258 -18.01 -15.58 -10.03
CA ILE A 258 -18.82 -14.52 -10.64
C ILE A 258 -18.70 -14.54 -12.18
N VAL A 259 -17.53 -14.88 -12.71
CA VAL A 259 -17.30 -15.01 -14.16
C VAL A 259 -18.08 -16.17 -14.79
N SER A 260 -18.27 -17.28 -14.07
CA SER A 260 -18.97 -18.45 -14.60
C SER A 260 -20.46 -18.17 -14.84
N ILE A 261 -21.07 -17.35 -13.98
CA ILE A 261 -22.49 -16.96 -14.09
C ILE A 261 -22.67 -15.92 -15.19
N SER A 262 -21.81 -14.89 -15.27
CA SER A 262 -21.91 -13.88 -16.33
C SER A 262 -21.70 -14.45 -17.75
N ASN A 263 -20.82 -15.46 -17.89
CA ASN A 263 -20.67 -16.18 -19.17
C ASN A 263 -21.88 -17.06 -19.52
N LEU A 264 -22.63 -17.56 -18.52
CA LEU A 264 -23.84 -18.34 -18.72
C LEU A 264 -25.02 -17.45 -19.16
N VAL A 265 -25.15 -16.26 -18.56
CA VAL A 265 -26.20 -15.28 -18.90
C VAL A 265 -25.98 -14.70 -20.31
N MET A 266 -24.73 -14.39 -20.68
CA MET A 266 -24.40 -13.92 -22.04
C MET A 266 -24.69 -14.97 -23.13
N LYS A 267 -24.59 -16.28 -22.80
CA LYS A 267 -24.97 -17.36 -23.73
C LYS A 267 -26.48 -17.50 -23.93
N HIS A 268 -27.29 -17.06 -22.97
CA HIS A 268 -28.76 -17.12 -23.05
C HIS A 268 -29.39 -15.91 -23.75
N HIS A 269 -28.65 -14.82 -23.96
CA HIS A 269 -29.12 -13.64 -24.71
C HIS A 269 -28.69 -13.64 -26.20
N LEU A 270 -27.94 -14.65 -26.63
CA LEU A 270 -27.49 -14.87 -28.01
C LEU A 270 -28.20 -16.08 -28.66
N ARG A 271 -29.38 -16.46 -28.15
CA ARG A 271 -30.27 -17.46 -28.74
C ARG A 271 -31.64 -16.89 -28.97
#